data_AF-A0A831WNH5-F1
#
_entry.id   AF-A0A831WNH5-F1
#
_cell.length_a   1.000
_cell.length_b   1.000
_cell.length_c   1.000
_cell.angle_alpha   90.00
_cell.angle_beta   90.00
_cell.angle_gamma   90.00
#
_symmetry.space_group_name_H-M   'P 1'
#
loop_
_entity.id
_entity.type
_entity.pdbx_description
1 polymer ?
#
loop_
_entity_poly.entity_id
_entity_poly.type
_entity_poly.pdbx_seq_one_letter_code
_entity_poly.pdbx_strand_id
1 'polypeptide(L)'
;MGKYIVMDIVFKAASLNYDQGSGNYQELKKITRWNGKQYTFVSRYALRYSMLETGKEMGILKIAEGDKLQLAGKGNKKVIQPATELLISGEILKYPEFDLFGYLITSTYPQNFRTAPVKISHAISMTPFNYDALFNANIGMANRVRKKHG
;
A
#
# COMPACT_ATOMS: atom_id res chain seq x y z
N MET A 1 -19.93 -20.09 -12.16
CA MET A 1 -18.83 -19.37 -12.83
C MET A 1 -18.92 -17.90 -12.43
N GLY A 2 -17.97 -17.36 -11.66
CA GLY A 2 -18.04 -15.97 -11.22
C GLY A 2 -17.89 -15.02 -12.41
N LYS A 3 -18.78 -14.03 -12.53
CA LYS A 3 -18.64 -12.96 -13.52
C LYS A 3 -17.70 -11.91 -12.93
N TYR A 4 -16.58 -11.63 -13.59
CA TYR A 4 -15.62 -10.62 -13.16
C TYR A 4 -15.32 -9.66 -14.31
N ILE A 5 -15.00 -8.42 -13.97
CA ILE A 5 -14.53 -7.40 -14.89
C ILE A 5 -13.02 -7.22 -14.64
N VAL A 6 -12.22 -7.26 -15.70
CA VAL A 6 -10.79 -6.97 -15.65
C VAL A 6 -10.57 -5.62 -16.30
N MET A 7 -9.80 -4.74 -15.65
CA MET A 7 -9.45 -3.42 -16.16
C MET A 7 -7.93 -3.26 -16.12
N ASP A 8 -7.36 -2.86 -17.25
CA ASP A 8 -5.96 -2.44 -17.35
C ASP A 8 -5.88 -0.92 -17.30
N ILE A 9 -5.21 -0.37 -16.29
CA ILE A 9 -5.08 1.06 -16.07
C ILE A 9 -3.64 1.47 -16.36
N VAL A 10 -3.46 2.34 -17.35
CA VAL A 10 -2.18 2.95 -17.68
C VAL A 10 -2.20 4.40 -17.21
N PHE A 11 -1.22 4.77 -16.39
CA PHE A 11 -1.11 6.12 -15.84
C PHE A 11 0.35 6.55 -15.78
N LYS A 12 0.58 7.86 -15.88
CA LYS A 12 1.89 8.46 -15.63
C LYS A 12 2.02 8.73 -14.14
N ALA A 13 3.11 8.29 -13.55
CA ALA A 13 3.40 8.54 -12.15
C ALA A 13 4.86 8.93 -11.92
N ALA A 14 5.08 9.70 -10.86
CA ALA A 14 6.39 10.06 -10.36
C ALA A 14 6.40 9.84 -8.84
N SER A 15 7.57 9.49 -8.28
CA SER A 15 7.78 9.43 -6.83
C SER A 15 6.83 8.50 -6.05
N LEU A 16 6.44 7.34 -6.60
CA LEU A 16 5.62 6.32 -5.93
C LEU A 16 6.41 5.47 -4.92
N ASN A 17 7.23 6.12 -4.11
CA ASN A 17 8.07 5.51 -3.10
C ASN A 17 7.27 5.34 -1.82
N TYR A 18 6.87 4.11 -1.51
CA TYR A 18 6.14 3.77 -0.28
C TYR A 18 6.94 2.84 0.65
N ASP A 19 8.21 2.59 0.33
CA ASP A 19 9.05 1.68 1.11
C ASP A 19 10.15 2.44 1.85
N GLN A 20 10.53 1.92 3.02
CA GLN A 20 11.64 2.43 3.80
C GLN A 20 12.94 1.98 3.11
N GLY A 21 13.54 2.88 2.33
CA GLY A 21 14.85 2.61 1.76
C GLY A 21 15.97 2.66 2.82
N SER A 22 17.18 2.32 2.40
CA SER A 22 18.36 2.40 3.27
C SER A 22 18.80 3.86 3.43
N GLY A 23 18.60 4.43 4.62
CA GLY A 23 18.93 5.83 4.93
C GLY A 23 17.90 6.84 4.39
N ASN A 24 18.36 8.00 3.90
CA ASN A 24 17.51 9.05 3.31
C ASN A 24 17.10 8.78 1.84
N TYR A 25 17.47 7.62 1.31
CA TYR A 25 17.21 7.25 -0.08
C TYR A 25 15.99 6.36 -0.16
N GLN A 26 14.96 6.80 -0.89
CA GLN A 26 13.84 5.94 -1.25
C GLN A 26 13.86 5.75 -2.76
N GLU A 27 14.20 4.54 -3.21
CA GLU A 27 14.18 4.16 -4.61
C GLU A 27 12.92 3.36 -4.92
N LEU A 28 12.36 3.57 -6.12
CA LEU A 28 11.26 2.75 -6.60
C LEU A 28 11.73 1.31 -6.76
N LYS A 29 10.90 0.37 -6.31
CA LYS A 29 11.23 -1.06 -6.44
C LYS A 29 11.38 -1.44 -7.90
N LYS A 30 12.34 -2.32 -8.16
CA LYS A 30 12.60 -2.87 -9.50
C LYS A 30 12.36 -4.37 -9.49
N ILE A 31 11.89 -4.88 -10.61
CA ILE A 31 11.76 -6.31 -10.88
C ILE A 31 12.49 -6.65 -12.17
N THR A 32 13.34 -7.67 -12.11
CA THR A 32 13.97 -8.24 -13.30
C THR A 32 13.01 -9.25 -13.90
N ARG A 33 12.64 -9.06 -15.18
CA ARG A 33 11.80 -10.03 -15.91
C ARG A 33 12.68 -11.07 -16.61
N TRP A 34 12.04 -12.11 -17.15
CA TRP A 34 12.69 -13.22 -17.85
C TRP A 34 13.64 -12.79 -18.98
N ASN A 35 13.42 -11.61 -19.57
CA ASN A 35 14.24 -11.02 -20.63
C ASN A 35 15.52 -10.32 -20.12
N GLY A 36 15.85 -10.45 -18.83
CA GLY A 36 17.01 -9.81 -18.20
C GLY A 36 16.87 -8.29 -18.00
N LYS A 37 15.79 -7.67 -18.49
CA LYS A 37 15.55 -6.22 -18.32
C LYS A 37 14.90 -5.95 -16.97
N GLN A 38 15.31 -4.85 -16.36
CA GLN A 38 14.72 -4.35 -15.13
C GLN A 38 13.55 -3.42 -15.44
N TYR A 39 12.50 -3.50 -14.63
CA TYR A 39 11.34 -2.64 -14.73
C TYR A 39 11.03 -2.07 -13.35
N THR A 40 10.71 -0.79 -13.31
CA THR A 40 10.16 -0.18 -12.10
C THR A 40 8.77 -0.75 -11.83
N PHE A 41 8.46 -1.09 -10.57
CA PHE A 41 7.15 -1.56 -10.18
C PHE A 41 6.70 -0.94 -8.86
N VAL A 42 5.39 -0.80 -8.71
CA VAL A 42 4.72 -0.37 -7.49
C VAL A 42 3.93 -1.55 -6.95
N SER A 43 4.10 -1.81 -5.65
CA SER A 43 3.45 -2.96 -5.04
C SER A 43 1.93 -2.77 -4.98
N ARG A 44 1.16 -3.85 -5.08
CA ARG A 44 -0.31 -3.80 -4.90
C ARG A 44 -0.70 -3.23 -3.53
N TYR A 45 0.14 -3.45 -2.51
CA TYR A 45 -0.08 -2.93 -1.15
C TYR A 45 0.10 -1.41 -1.10
N ALA A 46 1.12 -0.89 -1.78
CA ALA A 46 1.36 0.54 -1.90
C ALA A 46 0.24 1.25 -2.69
N LEU A 47 -0.23 0.63 -3.79
CA LEU A 47 -1.38 1.14 -4.53
C LEU A 47 -2.64 1.15 -3.67
N ARG A 48 -2.91 0.05 -2.96
CA ARG A 48 -4.05 -0.03 -2.03
C ARG A 48 -3.99 1.06 -0.97
N TYR A 49 -2.83 1.25 -0.34
CA TYR A 49 -2.62 2.31 0.64
C TYR A 49 -2.90 3.69 0.05
N SER A 50 -2.32 4.00 -1.11
CA SER A 50 -2.54 5.27 -1.82
C SER A 50 -4.00 5.52 -2.15
N MET A 51 -4.72 4.51 -2.65
CA MET A 51 -6.15 4.61 -2.95
C MET A 51 -6.99 4.88 -1.71
N LEU A 52 -6.68 4.22 -0.60
CA LEU A 52 -7.37 4.41 0.66
C LEU A 52 -7.12 5.83 1.20
N GLU A 53 -5.85 6.22 1.39
CA GLU A 53 -5.50 7.55 1.92
C GLU A 53 -6.05 8.68 1.04
N THR A 54 -5.89 8.59 -0.27
CA THR A 54 -6.45 9.60 -1.20
C THR A 54 -7.98 9.66 -1.04
N GLY A 55 -8.66 8.51 -0.95
CA GLY A 55 -10.10 8.46 -0.74
C GLY A 55 -10.53 9.07 0.61
N LYS A 56 -9.72 8.91 1.66
CA LYS A 56 -9.92 9.53 2.97
C LYS A 56 -9.73 11.04 2.91
N GLU A 57 -8.64 11.52 2.30
CA GLU A 57 -8.35 12.96 2.13
C GLU A 57 -9.41 13.68 1.30
N MET A 58 -9.93 13.01 0.27
CA MET A 58 -11.03 13.53 -0.56
C MET A 58 -12.40 13.45 0.14
N GLY A 59 -12.50 12.87 1.34
CA GLY A 59 -13.76 12.68 2.07
C GLY A 59 -14.71 11.66 1.43
N ILE A 60 -14.21 10.83 0.50
CA ILE A 60 -14.99 9.83 -0.23
C ILE A 60 -15.10 8.53 0.58
N LEU A 61 -14.01 8.15 1.28
CA LEU A 61 -13.92 6.90 2.01
C LEU A 61 -13.67 7.16 3.50
N LYS A 62 -14.43 6.48 4.35
CA LYS A 62 -14.13 6.38 5.78
C LYS A 62 -13.23 5.18 6.02
N ILE A 63 -12.07 5.40 6.64
CA ILE A 63 -11.10 4.35 7.00
C ILE A 63 -11.17 4.11 8.50
N ALA A 64 -11.01 2.85 8.90
CA ALA A 64 -10.94 2.45 10.29
C ALA A 64 -9.60 2.88 10.89
N GLU A 65 -9.66 3.70 11.94
CA GLU A 65 -8.50 4.12 12.72
C GLU A 65 -8.02 2.98 13.64
N GLY A 66 -6.87 3.18 14.28
CA GLY A 66 -6.21 2.15 15.09
C GLY A 66 -7.05 1.61 16.26
N ASP A 67 -7.99 2.39 16.80
CA ASP A 67 -8.93 1.97 17.85
C ASP A 67 -9.95 0.91 17.38
N LYS A 68 -10.17 0.82 16.07
CA LYS A 68 -11.06 -0.16 15.44
C LYS A 68 -10.33 -1.42 14.96
N LEU A 69 -9.02 -1.50 15.21
CA LEU A 69 -8.16 -2.61 14.84
C LEU A 69 -7.64 -3.33 16.10
N GLN A 70 -7.38 -4.63 15.97
CA GLN A 70 -6.83 -5.45 17.04
C GLN A 70 -5.69 -6.34 16.52
N LEU A 71 -4.74 -6.64 17.41
CA LEU A 71 -3.73 -7.67 17.16
C LEU A 71 -4.29 -9.03 17.56
N ALA A 72 -4.30 -9.97 16.63
CA ALA A 72 -4.69 -11.34 16.87
C ALA A 72 -3.56 -12.31 16.53
N GLY A 73 -3.45 -13.39 17.32
CA GLY A 73 -2.42 -14.42 17.16
C GLY A 73 -1.65 -14.72 18.44
N LYS A 74 -0.78 -15.73 18.38
CA LYS A 74 0.06 -16.18 19.52
C LYS A 74 1.54 -15.89 19.26
N GLY A 75 2.25 -15.44 20.29
CA GLY A 75 3.70 -15.18 20.23
C GLY A 75 4.07 -14.10 19.20
N ASN A 76 5.07 -14.40 18.36
CA ASN A 76 5.57 -13.51 17.31
C ASN A 76 4.73 -13.50 16.02
N LYS A 77 3.66 -14.30 15.94
CA LYS A 77 2.78 -14.38 14.77
C LYS A 77 1.51 -13.56 14.98
N LYS A 78 1.65 -12.30 15.42
CA LYS A 78 0.52 -11.37 15.55
C LYS A 78 0.22 -10.75 14.19
N VAL A 79 -1.05 -10.76 13.80
CA VAL A 79 -1.56 -10.08 12.62
C VAL A 79 -2.54 -9.00 13.05
N ILE A 80 -2.59 -7.91 12.29
CA ILE A 80 -3.57 -6.84 12.49
C ILE A 80 -4.86 -7.27 11.77
N GLN A 81 -5.98 -7.23 12.49
CA GLN A 81 -7.31 -7.54 11.96
C GLN A 81 -8.35 -6.55 12.53
N PRO A 82 -9.56 -6.45 11.97
CA PRO A 82 -10.63 -5.65 12.55
C PRO A 82 -10.99 -6.13 13.97
N ALA A 83 -11.34 -5.19 14.85
CA ALA A 83 -11.85 -5.48 16.18
C ALA A 83 -13.12 -6.34 16.09
N THR A 84 -13.28 -7.29 17.00
CA THR A 84 -14.44 -8.20 16.97
C THR A 84 -15.73 -7.44 17.29
N GLU A 85 -15.65 -6.43 18.14
CA GLU A 85 -16.73 -5.50 18.47
C GLU A 85 -17.24 -4.76 17.23
N LEU A 86 -16.34 -4.42 16.29
CA LEU A 86 -16.70 -3.73 15.05
C LEU A 86 -17.64 -4.58 14.19
N LEU A 87 -17.42 -5.90 14.18
CA LEU A 87 -18.30 -6.86 13.50
C LEU A 87 -19.63 -7.00 14.22
N ILE A 88 -19.60 -7.23 15.55
CA ILE A 88 -20.82 -7.50 16.35
C ILE A 88 -21.76 -6.29 16.38
N SER A 89 -21.20 -5.09 16.47
CA SER A 89 -21.96 -3.83 16.45
C SER A 89 -22.52 -3.45 15.08
N GLY A 90 -22.08 -4.12 14.00
CA GLY A 90 -22.42 -3.77 12.63
C GLY A 90 -21.73 -2.49 12.12
N GLU A 91 -20.88 -1.86 12.94
CA GLU A 91 -20.13 -0.65 12.53
C GLU A 91 -19.16 -0.91 11.39
N ILE A 92 -18.75 -2.17 11.17
CA ILE A 92 -17.90 -2.57 10.05
C ILE A 92 -18.45 -2.11 8.69
N LEU A 93 -19.78 -2.00 8.55
CA LEU A 93 -20.44 -1.50 7.34
C LEU A 93 -20.19 -0.02 7.06
N LYS A 94 -19.76 0.76 8.06
CA LYS A 94 -19.42 2.17 7.93
C LYS A 94 -18.06 2.40 7.26
N TYR A 95 -17.28 1.33 7.04
CA TYR A 95 -15.90 1.39 6.54
C TYR A 95 -15.80 0.65 5.20
N PRO A 96 -15.89 1.37 4.06
CA PRO A 96 -15.88 0.76 2.73
C PRO A 96 -14.62 -0.05 2.41
N GLU A 97 -13.50 0.20 3.09
CA GLU A 97 -12.27 -0.55 2.87
C GLU A 97 -12.42 -2.07 3.12
N PHE A 98 -13.23 -2.45 4.11
CA PHE A 98 -13.50 -3.86 4.44
C PHE A 98 -14.47 -4.49 3.44
N ASP A 99 -15.35 -3.66 2.87
CA ASP A 99 -16.28 -4.08 1.83
C ASP A 99 -15.55 -4.34 0.50
N LEU A 100 -14.64 -3.44 0.12
CA LEU A 100 -13.86 -3.47 -1.13
C LEU A 100 -12.70 -4.46 -1.11
N PHE A 101 -11.95 -4.51 -0.01
CA PHE A 101 -10.72 -5.30 0.10
C PHE A 101 -10.84 -6.52 1.02
N GLY A 102 -12.00 -6.75 1.60
CA GLY A 102 -12.25 -7.89 2.46
C GLY A 102 -11.54 -7.81 3.82
N TYR A 103 -11.80 -8.83 4.65
CA TYR A 103 -11.20 -8.96 5.98
C TYR A 103 -11.25 -10.42 6.46
N LEU A 104 -10.47 -10.72 7.49
CA LEU A 104 -10.48 -11.98 8.23
C LEU A 104 -10.42 -11.66 9.72
N ILE A 105 -11.36 -12.18 10.50
CA ILE A 105 -11.38 -12.06 11.97
C ILE A 105 -11.25 -13.47 12.55
N THR A 106 -10.08 -13.72 13.13
CA THR A 106 -9.73 -15.05 13.67
C THR A 106 -10.21 -15.28 15.11
N SER A 107 -10.65 -14.22 15.79
CA SER A 107 -11.09 -14.27 17.19
C SER A 107 -12.51 -14.81 17.38
N THR A 108 -13.28 -15.00 16.30
CA THR A 108 -14.63 -15.58 16.36
C THR A 108 -14.61 -17.07 15.98
N TYR A 109 -15.54 -17.84 16.52
CA TYR A 109 -15.77 -19.22 16.14
C TYR A 109 -17.23 -19.42 15.69
N PRO A 110 -17.51 -19.79 14.43
CA PRO A 110 -16.57 -19.96 13.32
C PRO A 110 -15.86 -18.65 12.93
N GLN A 111 -14.73 -18.76 12.23
CA GLN A 111 -13.98 -17.59 11.75
C GLN A 111 -14.81 -16.79 10.75
N ASN A 112 -14.96 -15.50 11.00
CA ASN A 112 -15.67 -14.62 10.09
C ASN A 112 -14.70 -14.01 9.09
N PHE A 113 -15.02 -14.14 7.81
CA PHE A 113 -14.21 -13.58 6.74
C PHE A 113 -15.07 -13.07 5.60
N ARG A 114 -14.52 -12.10 4.88
CA ARG A 114 -15.09 -11.59 3.64
C ARG A 114 -13.99 -11.57 2.59
N THR A 115 -14.24 -12.26 1.48
CA THR A 115 -13.34 -12.23 0.33
C THR A 115 -13.37 -10.86 -0.34
N ALA A 116 -12.19 -10.32 -0.67
CA ALA A 116 -12.05 -9.07 -1.40
C ALA A 116 -12.74 -9.15 -2.78
N PRO A 117 -13.78 -8.32 -3.06
CA PRO A 117 -14.30 -8.19 -4.41
C PRO A 117 -13.31 -7.48 -5.33
N VAL A 118 -12.57 -6.47 -4.81
CA VAL A 118 -11.57 -5.74 -5.58
C VAL A 118 -10.20 -6.39 -5.40
N LYS A 119 -9.60 -6.81 -6.52
CA LYS A 119 -8.26 -7.40 -6.56
C LYS A 119 -7.36 -6.54 -7.43
N ILE A 120 -6.29 -6.02 -6.83
CA ILE A 120 -5.33 -5.14 -7.49
C ILE A 120 -4.03 -5.91 -7.73
N SER A 121 -3.49 -5.80 -8.95
CA SER A 121 -2.18 -6.34 -9.32
C SER A 121 -1.06 -5.31 -9.08
N HIS A 122 0.20 -5.71 -9.28
CA HIS A 122 1.30 -4.76 -9.26
C HIS A 122 1.22 -3.84 -10.48
N ALA A 123 1.42 -2.53 -10.30
CA ALA A 123 1.66 -1.65 -11.43
C ALA A 123 3.12 -1.81 -11.86
N ILE A 124 3.36 -2.12 -13.13
CA ILE A 124 4.69 -2.34 -13.68
C ILE A 124 4.89 -1.37 -14.83
N SER A 125 6.08 -0.75 -14.88
CA SER A 125 6.44 0.14 -15.97
C SER A 125 6.32 -0.58 -17.32
N MET A 126 5.76 0.11 -18.30
CA MET A 126 5.70 -0.38 -19.69
C MET A 126 7.08 -0.34 -20.36
N THR A 127 7.95 0.57 -19.92
CA THR A 127 9.31 0.72 -20.42
C THR A 127 10.33 0.15 -19.43
N PRO A 128 11.44 -0.43 -19.92
CA PRO A 128 12.51 -0.87 -19.05
C PRO A 128 13.17 0.32 -18.35
N PHE A 129 13.67 0.07 -17.14
CA PHE A 129 14.47 1.02 -16.39
C PHE A 129 15.89 1.04 -16.97
N ASN A 130 16.35 2.21 -17.43
CA ASN A 130 17.65 2.38 -18.09
C ASN A 130 18.69 3.06 -17.19
N TYR A 131 18.50 3.09 -15.86
CA TYR A 131 19.40 3.77 -14.92
C TYR A 131 19.48 5.30 -15.10
N ASP A 132 18.49 5.92 -15.73
CA ASP A 132 18.33 7.38 -15.80
C ASP A 132 17.86 7.98 -14.45
N ALA A 133 18.49 7.57 -13.35
CA ALA A 133 18.18 8.05 -12.01
C ALA A 133 18.87 9.41 -11.78
N LEU A 134 18.09 10.49 -11.81
CA LEU A 134 18.52 11.77 -11.28
C LEU A 134 18.41 11.74 -9.76
N PHE A 135 19.55 11.48 -9.13
CA PHE A 135 19.73 11.61 -7.70
C PHE A 135 19.70 13.09 -7.31
N ASN A 136 18.49 13.61 -7.03
CA ASN A 136 18.27 14.97 -6.56
C ASN A 136 18.81 15.16 -5.14
N ALA A 137 20.14 15.12 -4.98
CA ALA A 137 20.79 15.59 -3.77
C ALA A 137 20.80 17.13 -3.85
N ASN A 138 20.17 17.80 -2.89
CA ASN A 138 20.25 19.25 -2.77
C ASN A 138 21.63 19.66 -2.20
N ILE A 139 22.68 19.35 -2.95
CA ILE A 139 24.09 19.53 -2.59
C ILE A 139 24.35 21.01 -2.27
N GLY A 140 23.69 21.92 -2.99
CA GLY A 140 23.75 23.36 -2.73
C GLY A 140 23.28 23.73 -1.32
N MET A 141 22.16 23.19 -0.85
CA MET A 141 21.69 23.41 0.53
C MET A 141 22.64 22.76 1.55
N ALA A 142 23.05 21.51 1.32
CA ALA A 142 23.96 20.81 2.21
C ALA A 142 25.30 21.55 2.38
N ASN A 143 25.85 22.10 1.28
CA ASN A 143 27.09 22.86 1.30
C ASN A 143 26.96 24.20 2.05
N ARG A 144 25.80 24.87 1.99
CA ARG A 144 25.57 26.10 2.77
C ARG A 144 25.48 25.82 4.26
N VAL A 145 24.85 24.72 4.68
CA VAL A 145 24.80 24.30 6.08
C VAL A 145 26.19 23.89 6.56
N ARG A 146 26.94 23.11 5.77
CA ARG A 146 28.33 22.75 6.07
C ARG A 146 29.21 23.98 6.29
N LYS A 147 29.15 25.00 5.44
CA LYS A 147 29.91 26.25 5.63
C LYS A 147 29.56 27.04 6.89
N LYS A 148 28.36 26.83 7.46
CA LYS A 148 27.91 27.53 8.67
C LYS A 148 28.25 26.77 9.96
N HIS A 149 28.39 25.44 9.88
CA HIS A 149 28.49 24.56 11.05
C HIS A 149 29.71 23.62 11.05
N GLY A 150 30.55 23.67 10.02
CA GLY A 150 31.82 22.94 9.91
C GLY A 150 32.94 23.87 9.52
#